data_AF-A0A845Y501-F1
#
_entry.id   AF-A0A845Y501-F1
#
_cell.length_a   1.000
_cell.length_b   1.000
_cell.length_c   1.000
_cell.angle_alpha   90.00
_cell.angle_beta   90.00
_cell.angle_gamma   90.00
#
_symmetry.space_group_name_H-M   'P 1'
#
loop_
_entity.id
_entity.type
_entity.pdbx_description
1 polymer ?
#
loop_
_entity_poly.entity_id
_entity_poly.type
_entity_poly.pdbx_seq_one_letter_code
_entity_poly.pdbx_strand_id
1 'polypeptide(L)'
;MATNTGVIVTQKTAEALPLSKQLPIAIAGTCTTGSLVASIPTLIQSKDDSTTILGAGGATDTLPKAVALLQDKYGCGNITVIKGVTEDEAGVLAAIPLLSGSSPEVVLTPSFNSAAVVTALKTLVDGIRAIALINITAATSVADAITARQAVGGTGIDDQRIIVGFPHMKDKDDPTKLEEVSLHLAGILANLSNYGQSPLNQPLREVSDTDVTMSFSYSSETSDNEQLTDEGATTVNLDPNGEYVIWGARNSSYTESSTDVLTYINAVRARDEITRLIEARAVKFLAEESNFATASLLKESFLDSLATESAKGAIRPTGVVTFNEDKSDYSVGKLDYTVQFAPWLPIELISASVSISVSVG
;
A
#
# COMPACT_ATOMS: atom_id res chain seq x y z
N MET A 1 -11.54 -38.16 -32.79
CA MET A 1 -10.82 -36.88 -32.73
C MET A 1 -9.39 -37.14 -33.13
N ALA A 2 -8.91 -36.53 -34.21
CA ALA A 2 -7.55 -36.75 -34.70
C ALA A 2 -6.57 -36.05 -33.76
N THR A 3 -5.72 -36.84 -33.08
CA THR A 3 -4.60 -36.33 -32.29
C THR A 3 -3.53 -35.81 -33.25
N ASN A 4 -3.46 -34.49 -33.43
CA ASN A 4 -2.37 -33.85 -34.14
C ASN A 4 -1.04 -34.18 -33.45
N THR A 5 -0.14 -34.83 -34.18
CA THR A 5 1.23 -35.23 -33.74
C THR A 5 2.29 -34.24 -34.25
N GLY A 6 1.88 -33.01 -34.59
CA GLY A 6 2.76 -31.94 -35.06
C GLY A 6 3.17 -30.97 -33.95
N VAL A 7 4.23 -30.19 -34.21
CA VAL A 7 4.65 -29.07 -33.35
C VAL A 7 3.68 -27.91 -33.58
N ILE A 8 2.97 -27.49 -32.51
CA ILE A 8 2.15 -26.28 -32.53
C ILE A 8 3.06 -25.10 -32.19
N VAL A 9 3.25 -24.20 -33.16
CA VAL A 9 3.93 -22.92 -32.93
C VAL A 9 2.85 -21.89 -32.60
N THR A 10 2.78 -21.50 -31.33
CA THR A 10 1.90 -20.42 -30.87
C THR A 10 2.73 -19.15 -30.74
N GLN A 11 2.35 -18.08 -31.44
CA GLN A 11 2.91 -16.77 -31.21
C GLN A 11 2.42 -16.29 -29.84
N LYS A 12 3.26 -16.43 -28.82
CA LYS A 12 2.98 -15.91 -27.48
C LYS A 12 3.25 -14.40 -27.52
N THR A 13 2.27 -13.59 -27.12
CA THR A 13 2.50 -12.20 -26.72
C THR A 13 3.48 -12.16 -25.53
N ALA A 14 4.02 -10.98 -25.21
CA ALA A 14 5.10 -10.77 -24.25
C ALA A 14 5.07 -11.71 -23.03
N GLU A 15 6.25 -12.16 -22.60
CA GLU A 15 6.38 -13.09 -21.48
C GLU A 15 5.76 -12.47 -20.22
N ALA A 16 4.64 -13.06 -19.78
CA ALA A 16 3.94 -12.62 -18.57
C ALA A 16 4.92 -12.58 -17.39
N LEU A 17 4.90 -11.48 -16.63
CA LEU A 17 5.74 -11.34 -15.45
C LEU A 17 5.49 -12.52 -14.48
N PRO A 18 6.55 -13.09 -13.88
CA PRO A 18 6.38 -14.11 -12.86
C PRO A 18 5.69 -13.49 -11.64
N LEU A 19 4.60 -14.12 -11.17
CA LEU A 19 3.81 -13.69 -10.01
C LEU A 19 4.51 -14.03 -8.69
N SER A 20 5.70 -13.48 -8.51
CA SER A 20 6.61 -13.77 -7.40
C SER A 20 6.36 -12.92 -6.17
N LYS A 21 5.63 -11.79 -6.28
CA LYS A 21 5.44 -10.85 -5.19
C LYS A 21 4.33 -11.33 -4.25
N GLN A 22 4.66 -11.42 -2.96
CA GLN A 22 3.84 -12.09 -1.95
C GLN A 22 3.16 -11.14 -0.95
N LEU A 23 3.33 -9.82 -1.09
CA LEU A 23 2.63 -8.85 -0.23
C LEU A 23 1.12 -9.14 -0.31
N PRO A 24 0.44 -9.43 0.82
CA PRO A 24 -0.99 -9.73 0.81
C PRO A 24 -1.81 -8.47 0.47
N ILE A 25 -2.41 -8.45 -0.71
CA ILE A 25 -3.27 -7.36 -1.19
C ILE A 25 -4.72 -7.85 -1.19
N ALA A 26 -5.64 -7.07 -0.64
CA ALA A 26 -7.08 -7.31 -0.75
C ALA A 26 -7.77 -6.22 -1.58
N ILE A 27 -8.74 -6.61 -2.41
CA ILE A 27 -9.48 -5.70 -3.27
C ILE A 27 -10.99 -5.98 -3.12
N ALA A 28 -11.76 -4.97 -2.76
CA ALA A 28 -13.22 -5.01 -2.84
C ALA A 28 -13.69 -4.18 -4.04
N GLY A 29 -14.57 -4.74 -4.87
CA GLY A 29 -14.99 -4.10 -6.11
C GLY A 29 -16.11 -4.82 -6.84
N THR A 30 -16.25 -4.52 -8.13
CA THR A 30 -17.28 -5.07 -9.02
C THR A 30 -16.70 -6.08 -10.01
N CYS A 31 -17.48 -7.11 -10.33
CA CYS A 31 -17.13 -8.13 -11.31
C CYS A 31 -18.40 -8.81 -11.84
N THR A 32 -18.80 -8.43 -13.06
CA THR A 32 -19.97 -8.92 -13.80
C THR A 32 -19.69 -10.23 -14.54
N THR A 33 -18.42 -10.52 -14.82
CA THR A 33 -18.00 -11.72 -15.55
C THR A 33 -17.36 -12.76 -14.63
N GLY A 34 -17.05 -13.94 -15.19
CA GLY A 34 -16.32 -15.00 -14.50
C GLY A 34 -17.18 -15.82 -13.54
N SER A 35 -16.50 -16.56 -12.65
CA SER A 35 -17.11 -17.45 -11.66
C SER A 35 -16.97 -16.96 -10.22
N LEU A 36 -16.52 -15.72 -9.98
CA LEU A 36 -16.35 -15.15 -8.65
C LEU A 36 -17.70 -15.17 -7.90
N VAL A 37 -17.70 -15.72 -6.69
CA VAL A 37 -18.89 -15.77 -5.82
C VAL A 37 -18.96 -14.50 -4.97
N ALA A 38 -20.14 -13.89 -4.88
CA ALA A 38 -20.34 -12.68 -4.09
C ALA A 38 -20.12 -12.93 -2.59
N SER A 39 -19.58 -11.93 -1.89
CA SER A 39 -19.35 -11.92 -0.45
C SER A 39 -18.44 -13.03 0.09
N ILE A 40 -17.65 -13.68 -0.77
CA ILE A 40 -16.66 -14.68 -0.38
C ILE A 40 -15.28 -14.18 -0.82
N PRO A 41 -14.38 -13.81 0.11
CA PRO A 41 -12.99 -13.51 -0.22
C PRO A 41 -12.38 -14.69 -0.98
N THR A 42 -11.83 -14.41 -2.15
CA THR A 42 -11.27 -15.44 -3.04
C THR A 42 -9.84 -15.05 -3.38
N LEU A 43 -8.91 -15.99 -3.17
CA LEU A 43 -7.49 -15.76 -3.46
C LEU A 43 -7.21 -15.99 -4.95
N ILE A 44 -6.49 -15.06 -5.57
CA ILE A 44 -6.02 -15.10 -6.96
C ILE A 44 -4.49 -15.23 -6.93
N GLN A 45 -3.96 -16.38 -7.35
CA GLN A 45 -2.52 -16.68 -7.29
C GLN A 45 -1.87 -16.83 -8.66
N SER A 46 -2.68 -16.96 -9.71
CA SER A 46 -2.22 -17.14 -11.07
C SER A 46 -2.98 -16.26 -12.07
N LYS A 47 -2.43 -16.16 -13.28
CA LYS A 47 -3.12 -15.56 -14.44
C LYS A 47 -4.34 -16.37 -14.86
N ASP A 48 -4.27 -17.69 -14.71
CA ASP A 48 -5.37 -18.60 -14.99
C ASP A 48 -6.51 -18.41 -13.98
N ASP A 49 -6.18 -18.22 -12.70
CA ASP A 49 -7.17 -17.85 -11.66
C ASP A 49 -7.85 -16.54 -12.02
N SER A 50 -7.08 -15.50 -12.37
CA SER A 50 -7.64 -14.20 -12.77
C SER A 50 -8.60 -14.36 -13.95
N THR A 51 -8.20 -15.10 -14.98
CA THR A 51 -9.03 -15.29 -16.19
C THR A 51 -10.28 -16.14 -15.90
N THR A 52 -10.17 -17.18 -15.07
CA THR A 52 -11.26 -18.12 -14.80
C THR A 52 -12.26 -17.54 -13.78
N ILE A 53 -11.74 -16.96 -12.69
CA ILE A 53 -12.54 -16.47 -11.56
C ILE A 53 -13.14 -15.10 -11.89
N LEU A 54 -12.36 -14.18 -12.47
CA LEU A 54 -12.83 -12.82 -12.76
C LEU A 54 -13.38 -12.66 -14.18
N GLY A 55 -12.97 -13.52 -15.11
CA GLY A 55 -13.31 -13.38 -16.52
C GLY A 55 -12.54 -12.22 -17.17
N ALA A 56 -12.97 -11.83 -18.38
CA ALA A 56 -12.37 -10.72 -19.13
C ALA A 56 -12.72 -9.33 -18.55
N GLY A 57 -13.74 -9.25 -17.68
CA GLY A 57 -14.27 -8.02 -17.13
C GLY A 57 -15.13 -7.21 -18.11
N GLY A 58 -16.21 -6.64 -17.60
CA GLY A 58 -17.01 -5.62 -18.27
C GLY A 58 -16.37 -4.22 -18.19
N ALA A 59 -16.94 -3.27 -18.93
CA ALA A 59 -16.44 -1.89 -18.96
C ALA A 59 -16.48 -1.19 -17.59
N THR A 60 -17.41 -1.58 -16.71
CA THR A 60 -17.60 -1.03 -15.35
C THR A 60 -16.98 -1.89 -14.25
N ASP A 61 -16.38 -3.03 -14.60
CA ASP A 61 -15.78 -3.92 -13.60
C ASP A 61 -14.45 -3.36 -13.11
N THR A 62 -14.31 -3.31 -11.79
CA THR A 62 -13.09 -2.79 -11.14
C THR A 62 -12.12 -3.91 -10.76
N LEU A 63 -12.61 -5.09 -10.36
CA LEU A 63 -11.75 -6.19 -9.92
C LEU A 63 -10.85 -6.77 -11.03
N PRO A 64 -11.36 -7.15 -12.21
CA PRO A 64 -10.53 -7.72 -13.27
C PRO A 64 -9.44 -6.74 -13.73
N LYS A 65 -9.76 -5.45 -13.82
CA LYS A 65 -8.82 -4.40 -14.21
C LYS A 65 -7.72 -4.20 -13.18
N ALA A 66 -8.09 -4.09 -11.90
CA ALA A 66 -7.14 -3.92 -10.81
C ALA A 66 -6.19 -5.12 -10.68
N VAL A 67 -6.73 -6.34 -10.77
CA VAL A 67 -5.91 -7.57 -10.73
C VAL A 67 -5.00 -7.68 -11.93
N ALA A 68 -5.49 -7.36 -13.14
CA ALA A 68 -4.67 -7.35 -14.35
C ALA A 68 -3.48 -6.38 -14.18
N LEU A 69 -3.72 -5.13 -13.78
CA LEU A 69 -2.67 -4.14 -13.54
C LEU A 69 -1.62 -4.65 -12.54
N LEU A 70 -2.05 -5.14 -11.37
CA LEU A 70 -1.14 -5.62 -10.32
C LEU A 70 -0.32 -6.83 -10.76
N GLN A 71 -0.92 -7.76 -11.49
CA GLN A 71 -0.23 -8.95 -11.96
C GLN A 71 0.66 -8.67 -13.18
N ASP A 72 0.15 -7.97 -14.20
CA ASP A 72 0.84 -7.73 -15.48
C ASP A 72 1.99 -6.74 -15.32
N LYS A 73 1.78 -5.65 -14.57
CA LYS A 73 2.79 -4.60 -14.41
C LYS A 73 3.74 -4.89 -13.25
N TYR A 74 3.24 -5.49 -12.17
CA TYR A 74 4.01 -5.60 -10.91
C TYR A 74 4.30 -7.03 -10.44
N GLY A 75 3.72 -8.05 -11.07
CA GLY A 75 3.96 -9.45 -10.70
C GLY A 75 3.39 -9.85 -9.33
N CYS A 76 2.29 -9.21 -8.90
CA CYS A 76 1.62 -9.51 -7.63
C CYS A 76 0.87 -10.85 -7.69
N GLY A 77 1.23 -11.81 -6.83
CA GLY A 77 0.65 -13.15 -6.81
C GLY A 77 -0.17 -13.50 -5.57
N ASN A 78 -0.29 -12.59 -4.60
CA ASN A 78 -1.05 -12.81 -3.38
C ASN A 78 -2.19 -11.79 -3.27
N ILE A 79 -3.20 -11.93 -4.13
CA ILE A 79 -4.30 -10.98 -4.25
C ILE A 79 -5.60 -11.65 -3.81
N THR A 80 -6.21 -11.19 -2.73
CA THR A 80 -7.56 -11.60 -2.34
C THR A 80 -8.57 -10.62 -2.93
N VAL A 81 -9.56 -11.12 -3.64
CA VAL A 81 -10.65 -10.31 -4.21
C VAL A 81 -11.97 -10.64 -3.55
N ILE A 82 -12.84 -9.66 -3.43
CA ILE A 82 -14.23 -9.85 -3.02
C ILE A 82 -15.14 -8.95 -3.84
N LYS A 83 -16.23 -9.50 -4.37
CA LYS A 83 -17.29 -8.70 -4.99
C LYS A 83 -18.50 -8.58 -4.07
N GLY A 84 -19.16 -7.43 -4.14
CA GLY A 84 -20.45 -7.20 -3.47
C GLY A 84 -21.55 -8.13 -3.97
N VAL A 85 -22.63 -8.23 -3.20
CA VAL A 85 -23.87 -8.91 -3.65
C VAL A 85 -24.50 -8.16 -4.81
N THR A 86 -24.43 -6.83 -4.77
CA THR A 86 -24.78 -5.93 -5.86
C THR A 86 -23.51 -5.38 -6.51
N GLU A 87 -23.60 -5.04 -7.80
CA GLU A 87 -22.48 -4.52 -8.60
C GLU A 87 -22.42 -2.99 -8.52
N ASP A 88 -22.54 -2.46 -7.31
CA ASP A 88 -22.57 -1.03 -7.01
C ASP A 88 -21.86 -0.71 -5.68
N GLU A 89 -21.84 0.56 -5.32
CA GLU A 89 -21.18 1.03 -4.09
C GLU A 89 -21.75 0.37 -2.82
N ALA A 90 -23.06 0.13 -2.76
CA ALA A 90 -23.69 -0.51 -1.61
C ALA A 90 -23.19 -1.96 -1.44
N GLY A 91 -23.01 -2.66 -2.56
CA GLY A 91 -22.45 -4.01 -2.57
C GLY A 91 -20.99 -4.03 -2.13
N VAL A 92 -20.17 -3.10 -2.62
CA VAL A 92 -18.76 -2.97 -2.23
C VAL A 92 -18.65 -2.62 -0.75
N LEU A 93 -19.44 -1.67 -0.25
CA LEU A 93 -19.49 -1.28 1.15
C LEU A 93 -19.79 -2.48 2.07
N ALA A 94 -20.75 -3.32 1.70
CA ALA A 94 -21.09 -4.52 2.45
C ALA A 94 -20.00 -5.61 2.42
N ALA A 95 -19.15 -5.61 1.38
CA ALA A 95 -18.09 -6.60 1.21
C ALA A 95 -16.83 -6.29 2.03
N ILE A 96 -16.51 -5.01 2.26
CA ILE A 96 -15.28 -4.57 2.93
C ILE A 96 -15.02 -5.30 4.27
N PRO A 97 -15.96 -5.39 5.22
CA PRO A 97 -15.70 -6.03 6.52
C PRO A 97 -15.30 -7.51 6.42
N LEU A 98 -15.72 -8.20 5.35
CA LEU A 98 -15.49 -9.63 5.14
C LEU A 98 -14.03 -9.93 4.75
N LEU A 99 -13.25 -8.92 4.36
CA LEU A 99 -11.83 -9.06 4.06
C LEU A 99 -10.97 -9.32 5.29
N SER A 100 -11.48 -9.07 6.50
CA SER A 100 -10.74 -9.25 7.77
C SER A 100 -10.19 -10.65 7.96
N GLY A 101 -10.86 -11.68 7.44
CA GLY A 101 -10.43 -13.09 7.51
C GLY A 101 -9.26 -13.45 6.59
N SER A 102 -8.86 -12.58 5.66
CA SER A 102 -7.77 -12.81 4.70
C SER A 102 -6.43 -12.20 5.11
N SER A 103 -6.39 -11.53 6.27
CA SER A 103 -5.20 -10.85 6.82
C SER A 103 -4.39 -10.02 5.80
N PRO A 104 -5.03 -9.14 5.00
CA PRO A 104 -4.31 -8.32 4.04
C PRO A 104 -3.43 -7.27 4.74
N GLU A 105 -2.33 -6.89 4.10
CA GLU A 105 -1.52 -5.75 4.52
C GLU A 105 -1.91 -4.46 3.79
N VAL A 106 -2.43 -4.60 2.57
CA VAL A 106 -2.91 -3.50 1.73
C VAL A 106 -4.34 -3.81 1.30
N VAL A 107 -5.25 -2.84 1.46
CA VAL A 107 -6.65 -2.95 1.04
C VAL A 107 -6.96 -1.86 0.00
N LEU A 108 -7.66 -2.22 -1.07
CA LEU A 108 -8.06 -1.33 -2.16
C LEU A 108 -9.57 -1.39 -2.40
N THR A 109 -10.16 -0.25 -2.75
CA THR A 109 -11.53 -0.16 -3.28
C THR A 109 -11.52 0.67 -4.57
N PRO A 110 -11.00 0.11 -5.68
CA PRO A 110 -10.77 0.89 -6.89
C PRO A 110 -12.09 1.51 -7.36
N SER A 111 -12.04 2.82 -7.62
CA SER A 111 -13.15 3.67 -8.05
C SER A 111 -14.28 3.89 -7.04
N PHE A 112 -14.15 3.39 -5.80
CA PHE A 112 -15.11 3.58 -4.71
C PHE A 112 -14.44 4.31 -3.54
N ASN A 113 -14.72 5.61 -3.39
CA ASN A 113 -14.07 6.50 -2.42
C ASN A 113 -15.07 7.39 -1.66
N SER A 114 -16.35 7.03 -1.65
CA SER A 114 -17.36 7.76 -0.89
C SER A 114 -17.06 7.74 0.61
N ALA A 115 -17.58 8.72 1.36
CA ALA A 115 -17.34 8.81 2.81
C ALA A 115 -17.73 7.53 3.57
N ALA A 116 -18.79 6.84 3.14
CA ALA A 116 -19.22 5.58 3.74
C ALA A 116 -18.21 4.45 3.48
N VAL A 117 -17.74 4.32 2.23
CA VAL A 117 -16.71 3.33 1.84
C VAL A 117 -15.42 3.56 2.61
N VAL A 118 -14.94 4.81 2.65
CA VAL A 118 -13.68 5.14 3.33
C VAL A 118 -13.79 4.93 4.85
N THR A 119 -14.94 5.20 5.45
CA THR A 119 -15.18 4.90 6.88
C THR A 119 -15.14 3.40 7.17
N ALA A 120 -15.75 2.59 6.30
CA ALA A 120 -15.70 1.14 6.41
C ALA A 120 -14.28 0.58 6.23
N LEU A 121 -13.53 1.13 5.25
CA LEU A 121 -12.12 0.82 5.06
C LEU A 121 -11.31 1.13 6.31
N LYS A 122 -11.43 2.35 6.87
CA LYS A 122 -10.75 2.75 8.10
C LYS A 122 -11.00 1.74 9.22
N THR A 123 -12.27 1.41 9.45
CA THR A 123 -12.68 0.45 10.49
C THR A 123 -12.03 -0.91 10.30
N LEU A 124 -12.01 -1.42 9.05
CA LEU A 124 -11.34 -2.67 8.72
C LEU A 124 -9.84 -2.58 9.00
N VAL A 125 -9.13 -1.61 8.40
CA VAL A 125 -7.67 -1.55 8.42
C VAL A 125 -7.11 -1.24 9.82
N ASP A 126 -7.87 -0.51 10.65
CA ASP A 126 -7.57 -0.36 12.08
C ASP A 126 -7.60 -1.70 12.81
N GLY A 127 -8.62 -2.53 12.54
CA GLY A 127 -8.80 -3.83 13.18
C GLY A 127 -7.76 -4.88 12.79
N ILE A 128 -7.27 -4.85 11.54
CA ILE A 128 -6.31 -5.85 11.02
C ILE A 128 -4.88 -5.32 10.85
N ARG A 129 -4.63 -4.05 11.24
CA ARG A 129 -3.35 -3.35 11.11
C ARG A 129 -2.84 -3.26 9.66
N ALA A 130 -3.74 -3.02 8.72
CA ALA A 130 -3.42 -2.81 7.31
C ALA A 130 -3.33 -1.31 6.97
N ILE A 131 -3.00 -1.02 5.72
CA ILE A 131 -3.24 0.29 5.11
C ILE A 131 -4.28 0.15 3.99
N ALA A 132 -5.07 1.19 3.76
CA ALA A 132 -5.97 1.27 2.62
C ALA A 132 -5.46 2.31 1.63
N LEU A 133 -5.52 1.98 0.34
CA LEU A 133 -5.21 2.92 -0.73
C LEU A 133 -6.50 3.24 -1.48
N ILE A 134 -6.80 4.53 -1.59
CA ILE A 134 -7.92 5.04 -2.37
C ILE A 134 -7.40 6.08 -3.36
N ASN A 135 -8.16 6.37 -4.41
CA ASN A 135 -7.79 7.37 -5.39
C ASN A 135 -8.86 8.45 -5.46
N ILE A 136 -8.46 9.70 -5.70
CA ILE A 136 -9.36 10.75 -6.14
C ILE A 136 -9.87 10.38 -7.55
N THR A 137 -11.14 10.67 -7.81
CA THR A 137 -11.84 10.29 -9.04
C THR A 137 -11.15 10.84 -10.30
N ALA A 138 -11.23 10.09 -11.41
CA ALA A 138 -10.65 10.49 -12.69
C ALA A 138 -11.24 11.82 -13.19
N ALA A 139 -10.46 12.56 -13.96
CA ALA A 139 -10.79 13.86 -14.52
C ALA A 139 -11.13 14.96 -13.48
N THR A 140 -10.84 14.75 -12.19
CA THR A 140 -10.87 15.81 -11.17
C THR A 140 -9.71 16.78 -11.40
N SER A 141 -9.99 18.08 -11.47
CA SER A 141 -8.93 19.10 -11.64
C SER A 141 -8.01 19.15 -10.41
N VAL A 142 -6.78 19.64 -10.56
CA VAL A 142 -5.85 19.79 -9.42
C VAL A 142 -6.46 20.63 -8.30
N ALA A 143 -7.10 21.75 -8.63
CA ALA A 143 -7.73 22.63 -7.64
C ALA A 143 -8.90 21.94 -6.90
N ASP A 144 -9.70 21.15 -7.63
CA ASP A 144 -10.79 20.38 -7.02
C ASP A 144 -10.25 19.22 -6.16
N ALA A 145 -9.13 18.61 -6.55
CA ALA A 145 -8.47 17.56 -5.78
C ALA A 145 -7.93 18.09 -4.44
N ILE A 146 -7.29 19.27 -4.45
CA ILE A 146 -6.87 20.01 -3.24
C ILE A 146 -8.10 20.31 -2.37
N THR A 147 -9.17 20.86 -2.96
CA THR A 147 -10.41 21.15 -2.23
C THR A 147 -11.03 19.89 -1.62
N ALA A 148 -11.00 18.76 -2.34
CA ALA A 148 -11.50 17.48 -1.87
C ALA A 148 -10.67 16.91 -0.71
N ARG A 149 -9.35 17.17 -0.68
CA ARG A 149 -8.47 16.81 0.44
C ARG A 149 -8.77 17.61 1.71
N GLN A 150 -9.19 18.85 1.56
CA GLN A 150 -9.58 19.72 2.68
C GLN A 150 -11.02 19.45 3.21
N ALA A 151 -11.80 18.63 2.51
CA ALA A 151 -13.16 18.26 2.92
C ALA A 151 -13.16 17.22 4.06
N VAL A 152 -14.29 17.07 4.75
CA VAL A 152 -14.42 16.05 5.80
C VAL A 152 -14.89 14.72 5.20
N GLY A 153 -14.07 13.67 5.37
CA GLY A 153 -14.40 12.30 4.95
C GLY A 153 -14.17 12.02 3.47
N GLY A 154 -14.46 10.79 3.03
CA GLY A 154 -14.13 10.35 1.67
C GLY A 154 -12.63 10.51 1.40
N THR A 155 -12.27 11.13 0.28
CA THR A 155 -10.87 11.44 -0.04
C THR A 155 -10.25 12.50 0.88
N GLY A 156 -11.03 13.27 1.64
CA GLY A 156 -10.56 14.25 2.62
C GLY A 156 -10.33 13.68 4.02
N ILE A 157 -10.36 12.35 4.18
CA ILE A 157 -10.15 11.73 5.49
C ILE A 157 -8.75 12.03 6.04
N ASP A 158 -8.66 12.28 7.33
CA ASP A 158 -7.44 12.41 8.12
C ASP A 158 -7.22 11.10 8.88
N ASP A 159 -6.34 10.23 8.35
CA ASP A 159 -6.05 8.95 8.97
C ASP A 159 -4.65 8.42 8.59
N GLN A 160 -3.94 7.83 9.57
CA GLN A 160 -2.59 7.31 9.37
C GLN A 160 -2.54 6.05 8.48
N ARG A 161 -3.66 5.35 8.32
CA ARG A 161 -3.75 4.10 7.56
C ARG A 161 -4.39 4.28 6.19
N ILE A 162 -4.89 5.46 5.85
CA ILE A 162 -5.46 5.74 4.53
C ILE A 162 -4.45 6.54 3.72
N ILE A 163 -4.17 6.08 2.49
CA ILE A 163 -3.35 6.80 1.53
C ILE A 163 -4.27 7.21 0.38
N VAL A 164 -4.26 8.49 0.04
CA VAL A 164 -5.08 9.07 -1.03
C VAL A 164 -4.20 9.36 -2.22
N GLY A 165 -4.44 8.67 -3.33
CA GLY A 165 -3.73 8.84 -4.59
C GLY A 165 -4.38 9.86 -5.53
N PHE A 166 -3.56 10.61 -6.26
CA PHE A 166 -3.97 11.42 -7.41
C PHE A 166 -2.75 11.72 -8.31
N PRO A 167 -2.80 11.63 -9.64
CA PRO A 167 -4.00 11.56 -10.49
C PRO A 167 -4.32 10.11 -10.93
N HIS A 168 -5.10 9.95 -12.01
CA HIS A 168 -5.06 8.70 -12.78
C HIS A 168 -3.97 8.78 -13.85
N MET A 169 -3.41 7.64 -14.21
CA MET A 169 -2.41 7.50 -15.26
C MET A 169 -3.04 6.91 -16.52
N LYS A 170 -2.59 7.34 -17.68
CA LYS A 170 -2.92 6.73 -18.96
C LYS A 170 -2.01 5.53 -19.19
N ASP A 171 -2.60 4.39 -19.52
CA ASP A 171 -1.84 3.21 -19.92
C ASP A 171 -0.99 3.51 -21.18
N LYS A 172 0.23 2.97 -21.21
CA LYS A 172 1.20 3.26 -22.27
C LYS A 172 0.76 2.74 -23.64
N ASP A 173 0.12 1.59 -23.69
CA ASP A 173 -0.27 0.92 -24.93
C ASP A 173 -1.69 1.32 -25.38
N ASP A 174 -2.55 1.70 -24.44
CA ASP A 174 -3.91 2.18 -24.67
C ASP A 174 -4.24 3.38 -23.78
N PRO A 175 -3.89 4.61 -24.21
CA PRO A 175 -4.11 5.82 -23.41
C PRO A 175 -5.58 6.16 -23.10
N THR A 176 -6.55 5.41 -23.66
CA THR A 176 -7.96 5.53 -23.30
C THR A 176 -8.29 4.80 -21.99
N LYS A 177 -7.41 3.90 -21.54
CA LYS A 177 -7.49 3.23 -20.25
C LYS A 177 -6.81 4.09 -19.18
N LEU A 178 -7.60 4.45 -18.18
CA LEU A 178 -7.13 5.15 -17.00
C LEU A 178 -6.88 4.17 -15.86
N GLU A 179 -5.77 4.37 -15.18
CA GLU A 179 -5.26 3.54 -14.10
C GLU A 179 -5.07 4.39 -12.85
N GLU A 180 -5.61 3.95 -11.71
CA GLU A 180 -5.47 4.67 -10.46
C GLU A 180 -4.01 4.63 -9.96
N VAL A 181 -3.43 5.77 -9.58
CA VAL A 181 -2.07 5.78 -8.98
C VAL A 181 -2.02 4.96 -7.69
N SER A 182 -3.14 4.84 -6.96
CA SER A 182 -3.28 3.94 -5.80
C SER A 182 -2.98 2.47 -6.14
N LEU A 183 -3.35 1.99 -7.33
CA LEU A 183 -3.07 0.61 -7.79
C LEU A 183 -1.59 0.44 -8.14
N HIS A 184 -0.99 1.43 -8.80
CA HIS A 184 0.45 1.45 -9.03
C HIS A 184 1.23 1.46 -7.73
N LEU A 185 0.79 2.26 -6.74
CA LEU A 185 1.39 2.31 -5.42
C LEU A 185 1.32 0.94 -4.72
N ALA A 186 0.18 0.24 -4.75
CA ALA A 186 0.09 -1.12 -4.21
C ALA A 186 1.11 -2.08 -4.86
N GLY A 187 1.22 -2.04 -6.19
CA GLY A 187 2.20 -2.83 -6.94
C GLY A 187 3.65 -2.49 -6.59
N ILE A 188 3.94 -1.19 -6.40
CA ILE A 188 5.25 -0.71 -5.95
C ILE A 188 5.55 -1.21 -4.53
N LEU A 189 4.62 -1.08 -3.59
CA LEU A 189 4.79 -1.55 -2.22
C LEU A 189 5.10 -3.06 -2.16
N ALA A 190 4.49 -3.85 -3.05
CA ALA A 190 4.77 -5.28 -3.20
C ALA A 190 6.16 -5.58 -3.80
N ASN A 191 6.77 -4.61 -4.48
CA ASN A 191 8.09 -4.72 -5.11
C ASN A 191 9.24 -4.16 -4.25
N LEU A 192 8.95 -3.44 -3.17
CA LEU A 192 9.96 -2.97 -2.23
C LEU A 192 10.68 -4.14 -1.54
N SER A 193 11.94 -3.93 -1.16
CA SER A 193 12.76 -5.00 -0.58
C SER A 193 12.33 -5.39 0.84
N ASN A 194 11.75 -4.43 1.57
CA ASN A 194 11.19 -4.62 2.91
C ASN A 194 10.10 -3.56 3.18
N TYR A 195 9.36 -3.72 4.29
CA TYR A 195 8.27 -2.80 4.69
C TYR A 195 8.76 -1.42 5.16
N GLY A 196 10.03 -1.29 5.54
CA GLY A 196 10.65 -0.06 6.01
C GLY A 196 11.13 0.88 4.92
N GLN A 197 11.19 0.39 3.67
CA GLN A 197 11.54 1.19 2.50
C GLN A 197 10.36 2.10 2.11
N SER A 198 10.66 3.35 1.77
CA SER A 198 9.66 4.30 1.25
C SER A 198 9.33 4.03 -0.22
N PRO A 199 8.06 4.20 -0.64
CA PRO A 199 7.68 4.16 -2.05
C PRO A 199 8.07 5.42 -2.84
N LEU A 200 8.61 6.46 -2.18
CA LEU A 200 9.04 7.70 -2.84
C LEU A 200 10.03 7.42 -3.97
N ASN A 201 9.84 8.10 -5.10
CA ASN A 201 10.70 8.04 -6.27
C ASN A 201 10.80 6.64 -6.92
N GLN A 202 9.82 5.76 -6.66
CA GLN A 202 9.72 4.48 -7.36
C GLN A 202 8.99 4.66 -8.70
N PRO A 203 9.47 4.04 -9.79
CA PRO A 203 8.90 4.24 -11.12
C PRO A 203 7.52 3.59 -11.26
N LEU A 204 6.63 4.29 -11.95
CA LEU A 204 5.38 3.74 -12.45
C LEU A 204 5.67 2.96 -13.73
N ARG A 205 5.09 1.78 -13.85
CA ARG A 205 5.33 0.88 -14.98
C ARG A 205 4.26 1.07 -16.03
N GLU A 206 4.67 1.10 -17.29
CA GLU A 206 3.78 1.07 -18.46
C GLU A 206 2.69 2.16 -18.43
N VAL A 207 3.07 3.37 -18.03
CA VAL A 207 2.23 4.57 -18.11
C VAL A 207 2.82 5.54 -19.13
N SER A 208 1.98 6.37 -19.76
CA SER A 208 2.45 7.36 -20.74
C SER A 208 2.24 8.81 -20.31
N ASP A 209 1.20 9.10 -19.52
CA ASP A 209 0.79 10.47 -19.19
C ASP A 209 -0.20 10.47 -18.02
N THR A 210 -0.49 11.63 -17.44
CA THR A 210 -1.57 11.81 -16.47
C THR A 210 -2.91 12.04 -17.17
N ASP A 211 -4.02 11.70 -16.51
CA ASP A 211 -5.37 11.94 -17.04
C ASP A 211 -5.75 13.44 -17.07
N VAL A 212 -5.12 14.22 -16.20
CA VAL A 212 -5.23 15.69 -16.12
C VAL A 212 -3.86 16.35 -16.28
N THR A 213 -3.83 17.56 -16.84
CA THR A 213 -2.59 18.33 -16.97
C THR A 213 -2.09 18.76 -15.58
N MET A 214 -0.83 18.46 -15.28
CA MET A 214 -0.16 18.85 -14.05
C MET A 214 1.24 19.41 -14.34
N SER A 215 1.65 20.36 -13.53
CA SER A 215 3.01 20.85 -13.45
C SER A 215 3.81 20.04 -12.43
N PHE A 216 5.00 19.61 -12.85
CA PHE A 216 5.89 18.77 -12.04
C PHE A 216 7.17 19.53 -11.72
N SER A 217 7.53 19.60 -10.43
CA SER A 217 8.80 20.16 -10.00
C SER A 217 9.33 19.47 -8.74
N TYR A 218 10.65 19.44 -8.60
CA TYR A 218 11.34 19.00 -7.38
C TYR A 218 11.66 20.14 -6.41
N SER A 219 11.51 21.39 -6.87
CA SER A 219 12.02 22.57 -6.16
C SER A 219 11.03 23.70 -6.08
N SER A 220 9.87 23.58 -6.74
CA SER A 220 8.85 24.63 -6.78
C SER A 220 7.68 24.20 -5.92
N GLU A 221 7.54 24.86 -4.76
CA GLU A 221 6.38 24.73 -3.87
C GLU A 221 5.05 25.09 -4.56
N THR A 222 5.11 25.82 -5.68
CA THR A 222 3.93 26.19 -6.48
C THR A 222 3.59 25.20 -7.59
N SER A 223 4.33 24.09 -7.72
CA SER A 223 3.98 23.04 -8.67
C SER A 223 2.79 22.22 -8.16
N ASP A 224 2.04 21.63 -9.08
CA ASP A 224 0.81 20.91 -8.74
C ASP A 224 1.09 19.69 -7.87
N ASN A 225 2.19 18.97 -8.16
CA ASN A 225 2.60 17.81 -7.34
C ASN A 225 2.92 18.21 -5.89
N GLU A 226 3.64 19.31 -5.67
CA GLU A 226 3.97 19.76 -4.30
C GLU A 226 2.73 20.22 -3.52
N GLN A 227 1.88 21.03 -4.14
CA GLN A 227 0.65 21.51 -3.49
C GLN A 227 -0.28 20.35 -3.09
N LEU A 228 -0.34 19.28 -3.88
CA LEU A 228 -1.11 18.09 -3.54
C LEU A 228 -0.46 17.28 -2.41
N THR A 229 0.87 17.16 -2.40
CA THR A 229 1.57 16.46 -1.31
C THR A 229 1.46 17.19 0.02
N ASP A 230 1.42 18.52 0.01
CA ASP A 230 1.22 19.34 1.23
C ASP A 230 -0.15 19.11 1.88
N GLU A 231 -1.12 18.69 1.09
CA GLU A 231 -2.47 18.29 1.53
C GLU A 231 -2.58 16.78 1.82
N GLY A 232 -1.46 16.06 1.88
CA GLY A 232 -1.42 14.63 2.23
C GLY A 232 -1.90 13.69 1.12
N ALA A 233 -1.87 14.12 -0.15
CA ALA A 233 -2.07 13.23 -1.29
C ALA A 233 -0.74 12.63 -1.78
N THR A 234 -0.75 11.34 -2.13
CA THR A 234 0.33 10.72 -2.90
C THR A 234 0.11 10.96 -4.38
N THR A 235 1.12 11.50 -5.06
CA THR A 235 1.06 11.90 -6.46
C THR A 235 2.21 11.34 -7.29
N VAL A 236 2.49 11.98 -8.43
CA VAL A 236 3.55 11.62 -9.36
C VAL A 236 4.45 12.81 -9.67
N ASN A 237 5.67 12.51 -10.07
CA ASN A 237 6.64 13.46 -10.61
C ASN A 237 7.37 12.79 -11.79
N LEU A 238 8.22 13.53 -12.50
CA LEU A 238 9.05 13.01 -13.58
C LEU A 238 10.50 12.91 -13.11
N ASP A 239 11.08 11.72 -13.21
CA ASP A 239 12.51 11.51 -12.96
C ASP A 239 13.39 12.29 -13.97
N PRO A 240 14.72 12.38 -13.74
CA PRO A 240 15.62 13.05 -14.68
C PRO A 240 15.64 12.48 -16.11
N ASN A 241 15.10 11.27 -16.31
CA ASN A 241 14.97 10.63 -17.61
C ASN A 241 13.59 10.87 -18.26
N GLY A 242 12.67 11.55 -17.56
CA GLY A 242 11.31 11.81 -18.00
C GLY A 242 10.34 10.64 -17.75
N GLU A 243 10.68 9.71 -16.87
CA GLU A 243 9.79 8.62 -16.45
C GLU A 243 8.95 9.03 -15.24
N TYR A 244 7.68 8.62 -15.21
CA TYR A 244 6.81 8.90 -14.06
C TYR A 244 7.25 8.08 -12.83
N VAL A 245 7.39 8.77 -11.71
CA VAL A 245 7.72 8.19 -10.40
C VAL A 245 6.69 8.60 -9.35
N ILE A 246 6.52 7.80 -8.30
CA ILE A 246 5.69 8.17 -7.15
C ILE A 246 6.32 9.37 -6.44
N TRP A 247 5.47 10.34 -6.11
CA TRP A 247 5.81 11.54 -5.37
C TRP A 247 4.92 11.69 -4.14
N GLY A 248 5.49 12.04 -3.00
CA GLY A 248 4.80 11.96 -1.71
C GLY A 248 4.80 10.54 -1.13
N ALA A 249 5.37 10.38 0.06
CA ALA A 249 5.37 9.11 0.81
C ALA A 249 4.63 9.22 2.15
N ARG A 250 3.72 10.20 2.21
CA ARG A 250 2.89 10.50 3.37
C ARG A 250 1.48 9.93 3.19
N ASN A 251 0.83 9.61 4.30
CA ASN A 251 -0.58 9.20 4.33
C ASN A 251 -1.50 10.42 4.46
N SER A 252 -2.81 10.18 4.49
CA SER A 252 -3.83 11.23 4.44
C SER A 252 -3.94 12.07 5.72
N SER A 253 -3.27 11.66 6.81
CA SER A 253 -3.17 12.49 8.02
C SER A 253 -2.09 13.57 7.96
N TYR A 254 -1.27 13.58 6.90
CA TYR A 254 -0.25 14.59 6.74
C TYR A 254 -0.84 15.96 6.40
N THR A 255 -0.28 16.96 7.07
CA THR A 255 -0.37 18.38 6.72
C THR A 255 1.04 18.96 6.83
N GLU A 256 1.33 20.06 6.13
CA GLU A 256 2.65 20.70 6.12
C GLU A 256 3.25 20.94 7.54
N SER A 257 2.40 21.20 8.54
CA SER A 257 2.82 21.41 9.94
C SER A 257 3.12 20.12 10.73
N SER A 258 2.92 18.94 10.13
CA SER A 258 2.98 17.65 10.81
C SER A 258 4.42 17.18 11.04
N THR A 259 4.73 16.90 12.30
CA THR A 259 6.03 16.33 12.72
C THR A 259 5.94 14.86 13.13
N ASP A 260 4.74 14.27 13.12
CA ASP A 260 4.54 12.87 13.50
C ASP A 260 5.14 11.93 12.44
N VAL A 261 6.03 11.05 12.88
CA VAL A 261 6.64 9.99 12.06
C VAL A 261 5.59 9.05 11.46
N LEU A 262 4.44 8.89 12.11
CA LEU A 262 3.36 8.03 11.62
C LEU A 262 2.56 8.65 10.46
N THR A 263 2.93 9.84 10.00
CA THR A 263 2.44 10.37 8.72
C THR A 263 3.13 9.70 7.53
N TYR A 264 4.25 9.00 7.72
CA TYR A 264 4.93 8.28 6.63
C TYR A 264 4.38 6.88 6.43
N ILE A 265 4.14 6.50 5.18
CA ILE A 265 3.58 5.19 4.80
C ILE A 265 4.46 4.05 5.33
N ASN A 266 5.78 4.13 5.12
CA ASN A 266 6.72 3.09 5.54
C ASN A 266 6.86 3.00 7.07
N ALA A 267 6.69 4.10 7.80
CA ALA A 267 6.71 4.09 9.26
C ALA A 267 5.50 3.36 9.85
N VAL A 268 4.30 3.58 9.28
CA VAL A 268 3.07 2.86 9.66
C VAL A 268 3.22 1.36 9.39
N ARG A 269 3.69 1.00 8.19
CA ARG A 269 3.94 -0.40 7.82
C ARG A 269 4.97 -1.06 8.75
N ALA A 270 6.05 -0.34 9.10
CA ALA A 270 7.05 -0.84 10.05
C ALA A 270 6.47 -1.07 11.45
N ARG A 271 5.65 -0.15 11.96
CA ARG A 271 4.95 -0.35 13.24
C ARG A 271 4.08 -1.60 13.22
N ASP A 272 3.29 -1.77 12.16
CA ASP A 272 2.37 -2.88 12.07
C ASP A 272 3.10 -4.22 11.97
N GLU A 273 4.16 -4.30 11.17
CA GLU A 273 4.92 -5.53 11.01
C GLU A 273 5.74 -5.90 12.25
N ILE A 274 6.40 -4.92 12.88
CA ILE A 274 7.07 -5.16 14.17
C ILE A 274 6.05 -5.63 15.21
N THR A 275 4.85 -5.05 15.25
CA THR A 275 3.79 -5.51 16.16
C THR A 275 3.41 -6.97 15.89
N ARG A 276 3.17 -7.35 14.63
CA ARG A 276 2.86 -8.75 14.26
C ARG A 276 3.98 -9.71 14.64
N LEU A 277 5.23 -9.32 14.40
CA LEU A 277 6.40 -10.12 14.76
C LEU A 277 6.49 -10.34 16.27
N ILE A 278 6.32 -9.28 17.06
CA ILE A 278 6.35 -9.37 18.53
C ILE A 278 5.20 -10.24 19.05
N GLU A 279 3.99 -10.08 18.52
CA GLU A 279 2.84 -10.95 18.84
C GLU A 279 3.13 -12.42 18.50
N ALA A 280 3.65 -12.70 17.30
CA ALA A 280 4.02 -14.04 16.87
C ALA A 280 5.12 -14.68 17.72
N ARG A 281 6.05 -13.87 18.27
CA ARG A 281 7.03 -14.33 19.25
C ARG A 281 6.39 -14.61 20.59
N ALA A 282 5.54 -13.71 21.09
CA ALA A 282 4.86 -13.85 22.37
C ALA A 282 3.98 -15.12 22.44
N VAL A 283 3.29 -15.46 21.35
CA VAL A 283 2.45 -16.66 21.26
C VAL A 283 3.24 -17.95 21.59
N LYS A 284 4.52 -18.01 21.24
CA LYS A 284 5.39 -19.18 21.51
C LYS A 284 5.71 -19.37 23.00
N PHE A 285 5.49 -18.35 23.82
CA PHE A 285 5.73 -18.37 25.26
C PHE A 285 4.41 -18.46 26.05
N LEU A 286 3.26 -18.57 25.38
CA LEU A 286 2.00 -18.84 26.07
C LEU A 286 2.05 -20.23 26.71
N ALA A 287 1.49 -20.34 27.91
CA ALA A 287 1.49 -21.54 28.76
C ALA A 287 2.86 -21.97 29.33
N GLU A 288 3.92 -21.19 29.11
CA GLU A 288 5.18 -21.33 29.86
C GLU A 288 5.01 -20.89 31.32
N GLU A 289 5.96 -21.27 32.18
CA GLU A 289 5.95 -20.86 33.58
C GLU A 289 6.02 -19.33 33.72
N SER A 290 5.11 -18.76 34.50
CA SER A 290 5.09 -17.33 34.82
C SER A 290 6.17 -17.00 35.86
N ASN A 291 7.41 -16.84 35.40
CA ASN A 291 8.56 -16.54 36.25
C ASN A 291 9.56 -15.58 35.55
N PHE A 292 10.56 -15.11 36.29
CA PHE A 292 11.56 -14.17 35.78
C PHE A 292 12.40 -14.74 34.62
N ALA A 293 12.65 -16.05 34.60
CA ALA A 293 13.42 -16.69 33.54
C ALA A 293 12.67 -16.63 32.21
N THR A 294 11.39 -17.00 32.19
CA THR A 294 10.50 -16.85 31.04
C THR A 294 10.41 -15.39 30.60
N ALA A 295 10.27 -14.47 31.55
CA ALA A 295 10.19 -13.06 31.24
C ALA A 295 11.46 -12.52 30.54
N SER A 296 12.63 -12.99 30.99
CA SER A 296 13.92 -12.63 30.41
C SER A 296 14.12 -13.25 29.02
N LEU A 297 13.77 -14.52 28.84
CA LEU A 297 13.87 -15.20 27.54
C LEU A 297 12.96 -14.55 26.48
N LEU A 298 11.75 -14.16 26.87
CA LEU A 298 10.82 -13.46 25.97
C LEU A 298 11.36 -12.07 25.58
N LYS A 299 11.96 -11.34 26.52
CA LYS A 299 12.65 -10.07 26.24
C LYS A 299 13.76 -10.26 25.19
N GLU A 300 14.61 -11.27 25.36
CA GLU A 300 15.70 -11.56 24.41
C GLU A 300 15.15 -11.98 23.04
N SER A 301 14.06 -12.74 23.00
CA SER A 301 13.35 -13.10 21.74
C SER A 301 12.82 -11.88 20.99
N PHE A 302 12.32 -10.86 21.71
CA PHE A 302 11.92 -9.58 21.12
C PHE A 302 13.12 -8.79 20.59
N LEU A 303 14.21 -8.70 21.36
CA LEU A 303 15.44 -8.03 20.94
C LEU A 303 16.06 -8.67 19.69
N ASP A 304 16.11 -10.00 19.64
CA ASP A 304 16.59 -10.76 18.47
C ASP A 304 15.75 -10.46 17.21
N SER A 305 14.44 -10.31 17.38
CA SER A 305 13.54 -9.94 16.28
C SER A 305 13.86 -8.54 15.77
N LEU A 306 14.02 -7.54 16.65
CA LEU A 306 14.41 -6.18 16.25
C LEU A 306 15.80 -6.14 15.60
N ALA A 307 16.76 -6.91 16.11
CA ALA A 307 18.10 -7.01 15.54
C ALA A 307 18.07 -7.62 14.13
N THR A 308 17.27 -8.67 13.94
CA THR A 308 17.07 -9.31 12.62
C THR A 308 16.47 -8.31 11.62
N GLU A 309 15.44 -7.57 12.00
CA GLU A 309 14.79 -6.59 11.12
C GLU A 309 15.70 -5.38 10.83
N SER A 310 16.51 -4.96 11.79
CA SER A 310 17.54 -3.95 11.58
C SER A 310 18.61 -4.41 10.60
N ALA A 311 19.04 -5.68 10.69
CA ALA A 311 20.02 -6.27 9.77
C ALA A 311 19.49 -6.39 8.32
N LYS A 312 18.18 -6.56 8.14
CA LYS A 312 17.50 -6.49 6.83
C LYS A 312 17.33 -5.06 6.31
N GLY A 313 17.68 -4.04 7.12
CA GLY A 313 17.49 -2.63 6.78
C GLY A 313 16.04 -2.16 6.87
N ALA A 314 15.14 -2.89 7.52
CA ALA A 314 13.73 -2.52 7.63
C ALA A 314 13.49 -1.43 8.70
N ILE A 315 14.30 -1.41 9.76
CA ILE A 315 14.26 -0.40 10.82
C ILE A 315 15.68 0.06 11.17
N ARG A 316 15.80 1.15 11.93
CA ARG A 316 17.09 1.60 12.45
C ARG A 316 17.58 0.66 13.58
N PRO A 317 18.91 0.48 13.72
CA PRO A 317 19.50 -0.37 14.77
C PRO A 317 19.48 0.32 16.15
N THR A 318 18.29 0.71 16.62
CA THR A 318 18.07 1.41 17.90
C THR A 318 16.96 0.76 18.74
N GLY A 319 16.63 -0.50 18.45
CA GLY A 319 15.57 -1.24 19.12
C GLY A 319 15.85 -1.41 20.61
N VAL A 320 14.85 -1.14 21.46
CA VAL A 320 14.91 -1.33 22.91
C VAL A 320 13.68 -2.09 23.36
N VAL A 321 13.89 -3.07 24.24
CA VAL A 321 12.81 -3.81 24.90
C VAL A 321 13.00 -3.65 26.40
N THR A 322 11.96 -3.16 27.07
CA THR A 322 11.93 -3.00 28.53
C THR A 322 10.87 -3.92 29.10
N PHE A 323 11.25 -4.74 30.08
CA PHE A 323 10.29 -5.49 30.89
C PHE A 323 9.73 -4.55 31.97
N ASN A 324 8.41 -4.39 32.00
CA ASN A 324 7.74 -3.48 32.91
C ASN A 324 7.33 -4.25 34.18
N GLU A 325 8.23 -4.31 35.15
CA GLU A 325 8.01 -5.05 36.41
C GLU A 325 6.78 -4.54 37.18
N ASP A 326 6.53 -3.24 37.14
CA ASP A 326 5.40 -2.57 37.80
C ASP A 326 4.02 -2.93 37.20
N LYS A 327 4.00 -3.40 35.94
CA LYS A 327 2.78 -3.78 35.21
C LYS A 327 2.62 -5.29 35.07
N SER A 328 3.66 -6.04 35.42
CA SER A 328 3.72 -7.50 35.37
C SER A 328 3.30 -8.10 36.72
N ASP A 329 2.66 -9.26 36.68
CA ASP A 329 2.24 -10.00 37.87
C ASP A 329 2.34 -11.50 37.60
N TYR A 330 3.35 -12.12 38.21
CA TYR A 330 3.61 -13.54 38.04
C TYR A 330 2.50 -14.41 38.60
N SER A 331 1.78 -13.95 39.64
CA SER A 331 0.75 -14.72 40.34
C SER A 331 -0.51 -14.96 39.50
N VAL A 332 -0.74 -14.09 38.51
CA VAL A 332 -1.88 -14.17 37.57
C VAL A 332 -1.43 -14.44 36.12
N GLY A 333 -0.15 -14.74 35.90
CA GLY A 333 0.36 -15.07 34.58
C GLY A 333 0.51 -13.88 33.62
N LYS A 334 0.67 -12.66 34.13
CA LYS A 334 0.74 -11.44 33.31
C LYS A 334 2.17 -10.92 33.20
N LEU A 335 2.68 -10.80 31.98
CA LEU A 335 3.97 -10.18 31.67
C LEU A 335 3.76 -8.98 30.74
N ASP A 336 4.38 -7.85 31.05
CA ASP A 336 4.21 -6.59 30.31
C ASP A 336 5.56 -6.07 29.81
N TYR A 337 5.58 -5.61 28.55
CA TYR A 337 6.79 -5.15 27.88
C TYR A 337 6.53 -3.85 27.13
N THR A 338 7.52 -2.97 27.12
CA THR A 338 7.59 -1.84 26.21
C THR A 338 8.59 -2.17 25.11
N VAL A 339 8.14 -2.16 23.86
CA VAL A 339 9.00 -2.32 22.66
C VAL A 339 9.11 -0.97 21.97
N GLN A 340 10.33 -0.48 21.78
CA GLN A 340 10.62 0.77 21.11
C GLN A 340 11.58 0.53 19.95
N PHE A 341 11.34 1.19 18.82
CA PHE A 341 12.22 1.19 17.66
C PHE A 341 12.05 2.50 16.88
N ALA A 342 12.94 2.77 15.93
CA ALA A 342 12.82 3.91 15.04
C ALA A 342 12.78 3.44 13.57
N PRO A 343 11.80 3.88 12.76
CA PRO A 343 11.77 3.58 11.33
C PRO A 343 12.82 4.40 10.57
N TRP A 344 13.12 3.98 9.34
CA TRP A 344 13.79 4.85 8.39
C TRP A 344 12.82 5.94 7.90
N LEU A 345 13.29 7.17 7.80
CA LEU A 345 12.53 8.27 7.20
C LEU A 345 13.09 8.51 5.81
N PRO A 346 12.26 8.60 4.76
CA PRO A 346 12.74 9.02 3.46
C PRO A 346 13.23 10.47 3.52
N ILE A 347 14.16 10.79 2.63
CA ILE A 347 14.58 12.17 2.40
C ILE A 347 13.59 12.77 1.39
N GLU A 348 12.76 13.71 1.85
CA GLU A 348 11.78 14.38 0.99
C GLU A 348 12.33 15.67 0.35
N LEU A 349 13.31 16.32 0.99
CA LEU A 349 13.93 17.56 0.50
C LEU A 349 15.46 17.49 0.57
N ILE A 350 16.12 17.88 -0.52
CA ILE A 350 17.57 18.06 -0.59
C ILE A 350 17.85 19.49 -1.04
N SER A 351 18.48 20.29 -0.17
CA SER A 351 18.92 21.64 -0.49
C SER A 351 20.44 21.69 -0.68
N ALA A 352 20.90 22.17 -1.84
CA ALA A 352 22.31 22.37 -2.13
C ALA A 352 22.54 23.81 -2.63
N SER A 353 23.55 24.49 -2.08
CA SER A 353 23.94 25.84 -2.50
C SER A 353 25.21 25.79 -3.34
N VAL A 354 25.19 26.40 -4.52
CA VAL A 354 26.35 26.54 -5.41
C VAL A 354 26.78 28.00 -5.43
N SER A 355 28.07 28.26 -5.24
CA SER A 355 28.65 29.61 -5.31
C SER A 355 29.82 29.65 -6.28
N ILE A 356 29.98 30.77 -6.99
CA ILE A 356 31.12 31.06 -7.85
C ILE A 356 32.04 32.05 -7.13
N SER A 357 33.30 31.68 -6.94
CA SER A 357 34.32 32.59 -6.39
C SER A 357 35.22 33.08 -7.52
N VAL A 358 35.36 34.40 -7.66
CA VAL A 358 36.32 35.02 -8.58
C VAL A 358 37.46 35.60 -7.74
N SER A 359 38.65 35.04 -7.85
CA SER A 359 39.85 35.65 -7.27
C SER A 359 40.24 36.86 -8.11
N VAL A 360 40.03 38.07 -7.59
CA VAL A 360 40.59 39.29 -8.20
C VAL A 360 42.08 39.32 -7.82
N GLY A 361 42.95 39.24 -8.84
CA GLY A 361 44.40 39.26 -8.68
C GLY A 361 44.97 40.63 -8.37
#